data_AF-A0AA88YPI7-F1
#
_entry.id   AF-A0AA88YPI7-F1
#
_cell.length_a   1.000
_cell.length_b   1.000
_cell.length_c   1.000
_cell.angle_alpha   90.00
_cell.angle_beta   90.00
_cell.angle_gamma   90.00
#
_symmetry.space_group_name_H-M   'P 1'
#
loop_
_entity.id
_entity.type
_entity.pdbx_description
1 polymer ?
#
loop_
_entity_poly.entity_id
_entity_poly.type
_entity_poly.pdbx_seq_one_letter_code
_entity_poly.pdbx_strand_id
1 'polypeptide(L)'
;MSNDVAGENQRLLGDKQKDRGEKLKKVWTSGDTGRFQFTGQTRNIVLAVLNVLSNVMMNVSLPIYAGTMNESGGDTFVLLINTCFIISIMFVLTTLFAKKFIDPTVTFKPTSKQKIYAMMGLFTALNGIFVVYASPLNRTPGYLQGILSSTTIPFTVLCRLIFLRKGISVAKSICTCVVLVGLFITIEPQIWGIDADADANAAHESAAARILWPLCFAFGFLPIGIMNVICEKELKKEEGQSFGFIMWGQFYQLGWMFLLFWTDFIPGFGEVNSASAFFSSLRRGLTCSYSNVSGCQDLIGKSWIFFVGYTFGNLFQYLLIQYAEGAVYAVVVQAMIAPLVTVFWAVFQYENESGVFRWHPTFNTTTGFTIAGLCIIIPGVVLYNYFSSKETKETTDKELQITINESA
;
A
#
# COMPACT_ATOMS: atom_id res chain seq x y z
N MET A 1 38.34 47.91 19.33
CA MET A 1 37.38 47.50 20.37
C MET A 1 35.96 47.19 19.85
N SER A 2 35.58 47.55 18.61
CA SER A 2 34.22 47.27 18.08
C SER A 2 34.07 45.98 17.26
N ASN A 3 35.16 45.29 16.91
CA ASN A 3 35.13 44.08 16.07
C ASN A 3 35.10 42.76 16.86
N ASP A 4 35.48 42.76 18.14
CA ASP A 4 35.48 41.54 18.96
C ASP A 4 34.08 41.15 19.47
N VAL A 5 33.20 42.14 19.71
CA VAL A 5 31.84 41.93 20.24
C VAL A 5 30.90 41.31 19.19
N ALA A 6 31.17 41.53 17.89
CA ALA A 6 30.36 40.96 16.80
C ALA A 6 30.65 39.47 16.59
N GLY A 7 31.92 39.05 16.72
CA GLY A 7 32.32 37.64 16.59
C GLY A 7 31.84 36.77 17.76
N GLU A 8 31.81 37.34 18.97
CA GLU A 8 31.35 36.62 20.17
C GLU A 8 29.83 36.38 20.16
N ASN A 9 29.03 37.35 19.70
CA ASN A 9 27.58 37.18 19.53
C ASN A 9 27.22 36.17 18.44
N GLN A 10 27.99 36.08 17.34
CA GLN A 10 27.78 35.07 16.30
C GLN A 10 28.11 33.65 16.79
N ARG A 11 29.16 33.49 17.62
CA ARG A 11 29.48 32.20 18.25
C ARG A 11 28.41 31.77 19.25
N LEU A 12 27.95 32.70 20.11
CA LEU A 12 26.86 32.44 21.06
C LEU A 12 25.53 32.09 20.39
N LEU A 13 25.24 32.68 19.21
CA LEU A 13 24.06 32.33 18.41
C LEU A 13 24.21 30.96 17.73
N GLY A 14 25.40 30.63 17.23
CA GLY A 14 25.72 29.32 16.65
C GLY A 14 25.61 28.19 17.67
N ASP A 15 26.15 28.37 18.87
CA ASP A 15 26.08 27.38 19.94
C ASP A 15 24.66 27.23 20.50
N LYS A 16 23.88 28.31 20.60
CA LYS A 16 22.45 28.22 20.95
C LYS A 16 21.61 27.52 19.87
N GLN A 17 21.93 27.71 18.58
CA GLN A 17 21.27 26.98 17.51
C GLN A 17 21.65 25.49 17.49
N LYS A 18 22.91 25.17 17.80
CA LYS A 18 23.40 23.78 17.88
C LYS A 18 22.80 23.04 19.07
N ASP A 19 22.76 23.65 20.26
CA ASP A 19 22.11 23.08 21.46
C ASP A 19 20.58 22.93 21.27
N ARG A 20 19.94 23.86 20.54
CA ARG A 20 18.52 23.76 20.19
C ARG A 20 18.27 22.67 19.14
N GLY A 21 19.18 22.50 18.17
CA GLY A 21 19.15 21.43 17.18
C GLY A 21 19.34 20.05 17.82
N GLU A 22 20.27 19.92 18.76
CA GLU A 22 20.48 18.69 19.53
C GLU A 22 19.33 18.39 20.48
N LYS A 23 18.76 19.39 21.17
CA LYS A 23 17.53 19.22 21.97
C LYS A 23 16.34 18.84 21.11
N LEU A 24 16.17 19.42 19.92
CA LEU A 24 15.11 19.03 18.99
C LEU A 24 15.33 17.61 18.46
N LYS A 25 16.58 17.21 18.17
CA LYS A 25 16.94 15.85 17.78
C LYS A 25 16.65 14.86 18.91
N LYS A 26 17.00 15.21 20.16
CA LYS A 26 16.67 14.42 21.38
C LYS A 26 15.17 14.36 21.66
N VAL A 27 14.41 15.42 21.43
CA VAL A 27 12.95 15.45 21.59
C VAL A 27 12.27 14.61 20.49
N TRP A 28 12.78 14.65 19.26
CA TRP A 28 12.29 13.83 18.15
C TRP A 28 12.67 12.35 18.26
N THR A 29 13.84 12.02 18.81
CA THR A 29 14.27 10.63 19.01
C THR A 29 13.78 10.03 20.32
N SER A 30 13.56 10.83 21.37
CA SER A 30 13.07 10.34 22.68
C SER A 30 11.55 10.38 22.85
N GLY A 31 10.81 10.98 21.92
CA GLY A 31 9.33 10.96 21.95
C GLY A 31 8.73 11.82 23.06
N ASP A 32 9.42 12.89 23.47
CA ASP A 32 9.00 13.75 24.58
C ASP A 32 8.50 15.11 24.09
N THR A 33 7.35 15.09 23.38
CA THR A 33 6.49 16.27 23.23
C THR A 33 5.21 16.05 24.01
N GLY A 34 5.08 16.78 25.11
CA GLY A 34 3.94 16.74 26.01
C GLY A 34 2.63 17.07 25.31
N ARG A 35 1.90 16.05 24.86
CA ARG A 35 0.46 15.89 25.12
C ARG A 35 -0.14 14.53 24.77
N PHE A 36 0.58 13.64 24.09
CA PHE A 36 0.21 12.21 23.96
C PHE A 36 1.49 11.39 23.75
N GLN A 37 2.05 10.84 24.84
CA GLN A 37 3.24 9.97 24.78
C GLN A 37 2.85 8.61 24.17
N PHE A 38 2.99 8.48 22.85
CA PHE A 38 3.09 7.17 22.22
C PHE A 38 4.57 6.79 22.12
N THR A 39 5.00 5.77 22.86
CA THR A 39 6.30 5.14 22.63
C THR A 39 6.42 4.72 21.16
N GLY A 40 7.63 4.80 20.58
CA GLY A 40 7.85 4.51 19.16
C GLY A 40 7.32 3.12 18.73
N GLN A 41 7.33 2.14 19.65
CA GLN A 41 6.75 0.82 19.43
C GLN A 41 5.22 0.84 19.33
N THR A 42 4.54 1.51 20.26
CA THR A 42 3.07 1.61 20.24
C THR A 42 2.58 2.34 18.99
N ARG A 43 3.29 3.40 18.56
CA ARG A 43 2.99 4.09 17.29
C ARG A 43 3.05 3.14 16.09
N ASN A 44 4.11 2.33 15.99
CA ASN A 44 4.28 1.39 14.88
C ASN A 44 3.17 0.33 14.85
N ILE A 45 2.76 -0.17 16.03
CA ILE A 45 1.65 -1.13 16.13
C ILE A 45 0.33 -0.49 15.69
N VAL A 46 0.03 0.73 16.16
CA VAL A 46 -1.19 1.44 15.76
C VAL A 46 -1.22 1.68 14.25
N LEU A 47 -0.12 2.16 13.67
CA LEU A 47 -0.02 2.36 12.22
C LEU A 47 -0.16 1.05 11.44
N ALA A 48 0.41 -0.05 11.93
CA ALA A 48 0.28 -1.37 11.32
C ALA A 48 -1.17 -1.85 11.33
N VAL A 49 -1.86 -1.74 12.47
CA VAL A 49 -3.28 -2.12 12.59
C VAL A 49 -4.16 -1.29 11.66
N LEU A 50 -3.98 0.03 11.64
CA LEU A 50 -4.73 0.94 10.77
C LEU A 50 -4.46 0.66 9.29
N ASN A 51 -3.22 0.35 8.93
CA ASN A 51 -2.84 -0.04 7.58
C ASN A 51 -3.55 -1.34 7.17
N VAL A 52 -3.54 -2.36 8.01
CA VAL A 52 -4.19 -3.64 7.74
C VAL A 52 -5.69 -3.46 7.59
N LEU A 53 -6.37 -2.80 8.53
CA LEU A 53 -7.82 -2.60 8.48
C LEU A 53 -8.26 -1.84 7.22
N SER A 54 -7.55 -0.76 6.88
CA SER A 54 -7.87 0.06 5.70
C SER A 54 -7.65 -0.73 4.40
N ASN A 55 -6.58 -1.53 4.32
CA ASN A 55 -6.33 -2.37 3.16
C ASN A 55 -7.29 -3.58 3.08
N VAL A 56 -7.74 -4.14 4.20
CA VAL A 56 -8.79 -5.16 4.21
C VAL A 56 -10.08 -4.56 3.65
N MET A 57 -10.47 -3.37 4.11
CA MET A 57 -11.63 -2.65 3.57
C MET A 57 -11.50 -2.41 2.06
N MET A 58 -10.32 -1.98 1.58
CA MET A 58 -10.02 -1.82 0.16
C MET A 58 -10.16 -3.14 -0.63
N ASN A 59 -9.58 -4.24 -0.14
CA ASN A 59 -9.58 -5.53 -0.85
C ASN A 59 -10.95 -6.23 -0.82
N VAL A 60 -11.79 -5.98 0.20
CA VAL A 60 -13.18 -6.46 0.25
C VAL A 60 -14.08 -5.65 -0.68
N SER A 61 -13.89 -4.33 -0.74
CA SER A 61 -14.73 -3.45 -1.55
C SER A 61 -14.37 -3.45 -3.04
N LEU A 62 -13.12 -3.75 -3.41
CA LEU A 62 -12.67 -3.74 -4.81
C LEU A 62 -13.46 -4.73 -5.69
N PRO A 63 -13.63 -6.02 -5.34
CA PRO A 63 -14.43 -6.94 -6.15
C PRO A 63 -15.89 -6.51 -6.32
N ILE A 64 -16.49 -5.94 -5.26
CA ILE A 64 -17.87 -5.44 -5.30
C ILE A 64 -17.98 -4.24 -6.25
N TYR A 65 -17.03 -3.31 -6.16
CA TYR A 65 -16.98 -2.13 -7.02
C TYR A 65 -16.71 -2.51 -8.49
N ALA A 66 -15.74 -3.40 -8.73
CA ALA A 66 -15.40 -3.89 -10.07
C ALA A 66 -16.56 -4.67 -10.71
N GLY A 67 -17.19 -5.58 -9.96
CA GLY A 67 -18.36 -6.32 -10.45
C GLY A 67 -19.52 -5.39 -10.81
N THR A 68 -19.87 -4.46 -9.92
CA THR A 68 -20.97 -3.51 -10.18
C THR A 68 -20.66 -2.56 -11.35
N MET A 69 -19.39 -2.14 -11.51
CA MET A 69 -18.96 -1.30 -12.64
C MET A 69 -19.13 -2.04 -13.98
N ASN A 70 -18.69 -3.29 -14.03
CA ASN A 70 -18.79 -4.12 -15.23
C ASN A 70 -20.26 -4.39 -15.61
N GLU A 71 -21.11 -4.72 -14.63
CA GLU A 71 -22.56 -4.91 -14.86
C GLU A 71 -23.26 -3.63 -15.34
N SER A 72 -22.78 -2.46 -14.93
CA SER A 72 -23.33 -1.16 -15.32
C SER A 72 -22.89 -0.68 -16.72
N GLY A 73 -22.04 -1.45 -17.40
CA GLY A 73 -21.47 -1.14 -18.72
C GLY A 73 -20.26 -0.20 -18.68
N GLY A 74 -19.61 -0.08 -17.53
CA GLY A 74 -18.25 0.45 -17.44
C GLY A 74 -17.22 -0.66 -17.65
N ASP A 75 -15.96 -0.29 -17.90
CA ASP A 75 -14.86 -1.23 -18.07
C ASP A 75 -13.82 -1.10 -16.93
N THR A 76 -12.86 -2.02 -16.92
CA THR A 76 -11.75 -2.03 -15.94
C THR A 76 -10.89 -0.76 -16.00
N PHE A 77 -10.69 -0.18 -17.18
CA PHE A 77 -9.92 1.05 -17.33
C PHE A 77 -10.63 2.24 -16.68
N VAL A 78 -11.94 2.34 -16.86
CA VAL A 78 -12.82 3.38 -16.31
C VAL A 78 -12.82 3.30 -14.79
N LEU A 79 -12.84 2.08 -14.23
CA LEU A 79 -12.64 1.87 -12.80
C LEU A 79 -11.30 2.46 -12.35
N LEU A 80 -10.19 2.13 -13.01
CA LEU A 80 -8.85 2.59 -12.65
C LEU A 80 -8.69 4.11 -12.76
N ILE A 81 -9.16 4.72 -13.84
CA ILE A 81 -9.01 6.17 -14.04
C ILE A 81 -9.89 6.96 -13.08
N ASN A 82 -11.12 6.51 -12.83
CA ASN A 82 -12.02 7.12 -11.85
C ASN A 82 -11.42 7.03 -10.44
N THR A 83 -10.85 5.88 -10.10
CA THR A 83 -10.11 5.64 -8.85
C THR A 83 -8.96 6.63 -8.70
N CYS A 84 -8.07 6.72 -9.69
CA CYS A 84 -6.93 7.63 -9.64
C CYS A 84 -7.34 9.10 -9.53
N PHE A 85 -8.43 9.49 -10.20
CA PHE A 85 -8.98 10.85 -10.12
C PHE A 85 -9.47 11.19 -8.71
N ILE A 86 -10.35 10.36 -8.13
CA ILE A 86 -10.90 10.60 -6.80
C ILE A 86 -9.83 10.54 -5.72
N ILE A 87 -8.93 9.55 -5.76
CA ILE A 87 -7.86 9.42 -4.76
C ILE A 87 -6.90 10.61 -4.82
N SER A 88 -6.59 11.15 -6.01
CA SER A 88 -5.79 12.36 -6.14
C SER A 88 -6.45 13.54 -5.40
N ILE A 89 -7.76 13.72 -5.56
CA ILE A 89 -8.53 14.75 -4.84
C ILE A 89 -8.52 14.48 -3.33
N MET A 90 -8.77 13.24 -2.91
CA MET A 90 -8.77 12.84 -1.50
C MET A 90 -7.42 13.11 -0.82
N PHE A 91 -6.29 12.88 -1.50
CA PHE A 91 -4.98 13.18 -0.94
C PHE A 91 -4.65 14.67 -0.88
N VAL A 92 -5.14 15.48 -1.82
CA VAL A 92 -5.08 16.94 -1.69
C VAL A 92 -5.85 17.39 -0.45
N LEU A 93 -7.07 16.90 -0.28
CA LEU A 93 -7.91 17.23 0.87
C LEU A 93 -7.31 16.75 2.19
N THR A 94 -6.74 15.54 2.21
CA THR A 94 -6.04 14.98 3.37
C THR A 94 -4.81 15.81 3.72
N THR A 95 -4.06 16.27 2.72
CA THR A 95 -2.88 17.13 2.93
C THR A 95 -3.28 18.52 3.44
N LEU A 96 -4.37 19.10 2.91
CA LEU A 96 -4.94 20.35 3.42
C LEU A 96 -5.42 20.21 4.87
N PHE A 97 -6.09 19.11 5.18
CA PHE A 97 -6.55 18.79 6.52
C PHE A 97 -5.35 18.64 7.49
N ALA A 98 -4.34 17.86 7.10
CA ALA A 98 -3.12 17.69 7.89
C ALA A 98 -2.42 19.02 8.14
N LYS A 99 -2.28 19.87 7.11
CA LYS A 99 -1.67 21.20 7.25
C LYS A 99 -2.44 22.11 8.21
N LYS A 100 -3.78 22.05 8.18
CA LYS A 100 -4.62 22.93 9.00
C LYS A 100 -4.74 22.46 10.45
N PHE A 101 -4.84 21.15 10.69
CA PHE A 101 -5.23 20.61 11.98
C PHE A 101 -4.14 19.80 12.70
N ILE A 102 -3.16 19.23 11.96
CA ILE A 102 -2.16 18.34 12.54
C ILE A 102 -0.81 19.04 12.64
N ASP A 103 -0.28 19.50 11.51
CA ASP A 103 1.06 20.08 11.45
C ASP A 103 1.13 21.21 10.40
N PRO A 104 1.28 22.48 10.81
CA PRO A 104 1.36 23.61 9.89
C PRO A 104 2.63 23.61 9.03
N THR A 105 3.63 22.79 9.37
CA THR A 105 4.88 22.66 8.59
C THR A 105 4.71 21.79 7.35
N VAL A 106 3.56 21.10 7.18
CA VAL A 106 3.26 20.34 5.98
C VAL A 106 3.26 21.27 4.77
N THR A 107 4.17 20.99 3.84
CA THR A 107 4.35 21.78 2.62
C THR A 107 3.69 21.11 1.42
N PHE A 108 3.12 21.93 0.55
CA PHE A 108 2.70 21.50 -0.80
C PHE A 108 3.85 21.49 -1.79
N LYS A 109 5.02 21.98 -1.37
CA LYS A 109 6.19 22.04 -2.24
C LYS A 109 6.75 20.63 -2.40
N PRO A 110 7.11 20.23 -3.63
CA PRO A 110 7.77 18.96 -3.87
C PRO A 110 9.12 18.96 -3.14
N THR A 111 9.26 18.10 -2.13
CA THR A 111 10.50 17.89 -1.36
C THR A 111 11.57 17.19 -2.20
N SER A 112 11.15 16.26 -3.07
CA SER A 112 12.02 15.46 -3.91
C SER A 112 12.08 15.99 -5.34
N LYS A 113 13.04 15.48 -6.13
CA LYS A 113 13.14 15.81 -7.57
C LYS A 113 11.90 15.31 -8.31
N GLN A 114 11.36 16.11 -9.23
CA GLN A 114 10.15 15.77 -10.01
C GLN A 114 10.20 14.40 -10.70
N LYS A 115 11.38 13.99 -11.17
CA LYS A 115 11.61 12.67 -11.78
C LYS A 115 11.22 11.52 -10.85
N ILE A 116 11.36 11.69 -9.54
CA ILE A 116 11.03 10.66 -8.56
C ILE A 116 9.52 10.50 -8.42
N TYR A 117 8.77 11.60 -8.35
CA TYR A 117 7.31 11.55 -8.34
C TYR A 117 6.75 10.96 -9.65
N ALA A 118 7.36 11.33 -10.79
CA ALA A 118 7.00 10.75 -12.07
C ALA A 118 7.26 9.24 -12.13
N MET A 119 8.39 8.75 -11.61
CA MET A 119 8.69 7.32 -11.53
C MET A 119 7.75 6.58 -10.58
N MET A 120 7.48 7.15 -9.41
CA MET A 120 6.54 6.59 -8.44
C MET A 120 5.15 6.44 -9.06
N GLY A 121 4.61 7.52 -9.65
CA GLY A 121 3.31 7.49 -10.32
C GLY A 121 3.27 6.50 -11.47
N LEU A 122 4.36 6.37 -12.26
CA LEU A 122 4.45 5.38 -13.33
C LEU A 122 4.39 3.95 -12.80
N PHE A 123 5.18 3.62 -11.79
CA PHE A 123 5.19 2.26 -11.23
C PHE A 123 3.87 1.89 -10.56
N THR A 124 3.22 2.83 -9.89
CA THR A 124 1.88 2.59 -9.32
C THR A 124 0.82 2.42 -10.43
N ALA A 125 0.88 3.21 -11.50
CA ALA A 125 0.00 3.04 -12.67
C ALA A 125 0.21 1.68 -13.35
N LEU A 126 1.47 1.27 -13.56
CA LEU A 126 1.80 -0.04 -14.12
C LEU A 126 1.32 -1.19 -13.23
N ASN A 127 1.46 -1.08 -11.90
CA ASN A 127 0.89 -2.06 -10.97
C ASN A 127 -0.63 -2.15 -11.12
N GLY A 128 -1.33 -1.02 -11.14
CA GLY A 128 -2.78 -0.98 -11.34
C GLY A 128 -3.21 -1.64 -12.65
N ILE A 129 -2.52 -1.34 -13.75
CA ILE A 129 -2.82 -1.95 -15.06
C ILE A 129 -2.55 -3.45 -15.03
N PHE A 130 -1.37 -3.91 -14.64
CA PHE A 130 -1.06 -5.35 -14.67
C PHE A 130 -1.93 -6.16 -13.72
N VAL A 131 -2.13 -5.69 -12.48
CA VAL A 131 -2.88 -6.44 -11.47
C VAL A 131 -4.38 -6.43 -11.77
N VAL A 132 -4.97 -5.27 -12.09
CA VAL A 132 -6.43 -5.18 -12.28
C VAL A 132 -6.86 -5.74 -13.63
N TYR A 133 -6.05 -5.65 -14.70
CA TYR A 133 -6.39 -6.35 -15.95
C TYR A 133 -6.20 -7.87 -15.85
N ALA A 134 -5.31 -8.36 -14.99
CA ALA A 134 -5.09 -9.80 -14.81
C ALA A 134 -5.95 -10.42 -13.70
N SER A 135 -6.64 -9.61 -12.88
CA SER A 135 -7.47 -10.09 -11.76
C SER A 135 -8.83 -10.72 -12.13
N PRO A 136 -9.44 -10.51 -13.31
CA PRO A 136 -10.66 -11.22 -13.66
C PRO A 136 -10.47 -12.73 -13.56
N LEU A 137 -11.45 -13.45 -12.99
CA LEU A 137 -11.35 -14.88 -12.68
C LEU A 137 -11.17 -15.76 -13.93
N ASN A 138 -11.58 -15.25 -15.11
CA ASN A 138 -11.33 -15.90 -16.39
C ASN A 138 -9.85 -15.86 -16.83
N ARG A 139 -9.06 -14.91 -16.29
CA ARG A 139 -7.64 -14.72 -16.63
C ARG A 139 -6.73 -15.31 -15.55
N THR A 140 -6.97 -14.97 -14.29
CA THR A 140 -6.23 -15.53 -13.15
C THR A 140 -7.20 -16.14 -12.15
N PRO A 141 -7.15 -17.45 -11.91
CA PRO A 141 -7.96 -18.10 -10.89
C PRO A 141 -7.77 -17.46 -9.51
N GLY A 142 -8.85 -17.33 -8.74
CA GLY A 142 -8.83 -16.65 -7.44
C GLY A 142 -7.82 -17.25 -6.46
N TYR A 143 -7.64 -18.57 -6.48
CA TYR A 143 -6.65 -19.27 -5.66
C TYR A 143 -5.20 -18.86 -5.98
N LEU A 144 -4.89 -18.58 -7.26
CA LEU A 144 -3.57 -18.11 -7.68
C LEU A 144 -3.34 -16.65 -7.30
N GLN A 145 -4.37 -15.81 -7.33
CA GLN A 145 -4.21 -14.39 -6.99
C GLN A 145 -3.68 -14.18 -5.57
N GLY A 146 -4.15 -14.99 -4.60
CA GLY A 146 -3.61 -15.01 -3.24
C GLY A 146 -2.10 -15.30 -3.21
N ILE A 147 -1.67 -16.39 -3.83
CA ILE A 147 -0.25 -16.80 -3.92
C ILE A 147 0.58 -15.73 -4.58
N LEU A 148 0.13 -15.26 -5.74
CA LEU A 148 0.92 -14.36 -6.57
C LEU A 148 1.01 -12.97 -5.96
N SER A 149 0.01 -12.51 -5.20
CA SER A 149 0.10 -11.25 -4.45
C SER A 149 1.20 -11.26 -3.40
N SER A 150 1.50 -12.44 -2.82
CA SER A 150 2.56 -12.61 -1.81
C SER A 150 3.97 -12.38 -2.39
N THR A 151 4.14 -12.43 -3.72
CA THR A 151 5.42 -12.13 -4.40
C THR A 151 5.89 -10.70 -4.19
N THR A 152 5.01 -9.80 -3.74
CA THR A 152 5.36 -8.44 -3.30
C THR A 152 6.46 -8.44 -2.24
N ILE A 153 6.45 -9.41 -1.31
CA ILE A 153 7.44 -9.50 -0.23
C ILE A 153 8.85 -9.78 -0.79
N PRO A 154 9.10 -10.89 -1.51
CA PRO A 154 10.42 -11.16 -2.09
C PRO A 154 10.86 -10.08 -3.08
N PHE A 155 9.95 -9.51 -3.89
CA PHE A 155 10.31 -8.39 -4.78
C PHE A 155 10.77 -7.17 -4.00
N THR A 156 10.07 -6.78 -2.92
CA THR A 156 10.46 -5.63 -2.10
C THR A 156 11.80 -5.87 -1.40
N VAL A 157 12.03 -7.08 -0.87
CA VAL A 157 13.32 -7.46 -0.26
C VAL A 157 14.45 -7.38 -1.30
N LEU A 158 14.27 -7.98 -2.48
CA LEU A 158 15.26 -7.98 -3.55
C LEU A 158 15.54 -6.56 -4.06
N CYS A 159 14.50 -5.77 -4.33
CA CYS A 159 14.65 -4.38 -4.74
C CYS A 159 15.36 -3.54 -3.66
N ARG A 160 15.09 -3.78 -2.37
CA ARG A 160 15.77 -3.08 -1.28
C ARG A 160 17.27 -3.42 -1.23
N LEU A 161 17.62 -4.68 -1.42
CA LEU A 161 19.01 -5.12 -1.52
C LEU A 161 19.72 -4.47 -2.71
N ILE A 162 19.09 -4.40 -3.88
CA ILE A 162 19.70 -3.85 -5.10
C ILE A 162 19.80 -2.32 -5.06
N PHE A 163 18.70 -1.63 -4.75
CA PHE A 163 18.61 -0.16 -4.88
C PHE A 163 19.09 0.60 -3.64
N LEU A 164 18.84 0.08 -2.44
CA LEU A 164 19.29 0.71 -1.19
C LEU A 164 20.61 0.12 -0.69
N ARG A 165 21.06 -1.03 -1.23
CA ARG A 165 22.25 -1.76 -0.75
C ARG A 165 22.20 -2.05 0.75
N LYS A 166 20.98 -2.18 1.30
CA LYS A 166 20.73 -2.46 2.71
C LYS A 166 20.27 -3.90 2.89
N GLY A 167 21.12 -4.67 3.54
CA GLY A 167 20.83 -6.04 3.98
C GLY A 167 19.68 -6.09 5.00
N ILE A 168 19.08 -7.27 5.12
CA ILE A 168 18.18 -7.60 6.22
C ILE A 168 18.97 -8.43 7.23
N SER A 169 18.83 -8.10 8.52
CA SER A 169 19.41 -8.89 9.61
C SER A 169 18.90 -10.33 9.58
N VAL A 170 19.71 -11.30 9.99
CA VAL A 170 19.33 -12.72 10.01
C VAL A 170 18.04 -12.94 10.81
N ALA A 171 17.89 -12.30 11.96
CA ALA A 171 16.69 -12.41 12.79
C ALA A 171 15.43 -11.93 12.07
N LYS A 172 15.53 -10.81 11.34
CA LYS A 172 14.45 -10.26 10.52
C LYS A 172 14.13 -11.15 9.31
N SER A 173 15.15 -11.72 8.67
CA SER A 173 14.96 -12.68 7.58
C SER A 173 14.21 -13.92 8.05
N ILE A 174 14.53 -14.44 9.24
CA ILE A 174 13.82 -15.57 9.85
C ILE A 174 12.34 -15.20 10.07
N CYS A 175 12.06 -14.02 10.62
CA CYS A 175 10.68 -13.56 10.82
C CYS A 175 9.92 -13.42 9.49
N THR A 176 10.55 -12.87 8.46
CA THR A 176 9.96 -12.80 7.10
C THR A 176 9.68 -14.19 6.55
N CYS A 177 10.60 -15.15 6.72
CA CYS A 177 10.39 -16.54 6.32
C CYS A 177 9.21 -17.18 7.06
N VAL A 178 9.08 -16.94 8.38
CA VAL A 178 7.94 -17.42 9.18
C VAL A 178 6.62 -16.86 8.64
N VAL A 179 6.58 -15.57 8.28
CA VAL A 179 5.40 -14.94 7.66
C VAL A 179 5.09 -15.55 6.29
N LEU A 180 6.09 -15.82 5.46
CA LEU A 180 5.91 -16.49 4.18
C LEU A 180 5.39 -17.93 4.33
N VAL A 181 5.88 -18.67 5.34
CA VAL A 181 5.36 -20.01 5.66
C VAL A 181 3.91 -19.93 6.13
N GLY A 182 3.58 -18.97 7.00
CA GLY A 182 2.21 -18.75 7.44
C GLY A 182 1.27 -18.42 6.27
N LEU A 183 1.72 -17.56 5.34
CA LEU A 183 0.99 -17.27 4.10
C LEU A 183 0.78 -18.52 3.25
N PHE A 184 1.82 -19.34 3.07
CA PHE A 184 1.70 -20.59 2.32
C PHE A 184 0.64 -21.52 2.94
N ILE A 185 0.63 -21.66 4.27
CA ILE A 185 -0.38 -22.45 4.99
C ILE A 185 -1.79 -21.91 4.74
N THR A 186 -1.98 -20.59 4.69
CA THR A 186 -3.31 -20.01 4.40
C THR A 186 -3.82 -20.33 3.00
N ILE A 187 -2.93 -20.63 2.06
CA ILE A 187 -3.27 -20.82 0.64
C ILE A 187 -3.25 -22.31 0.22
N GLU A 188 -2.76 -23.21 1.08
CA GLU A 188 -2.74 -24.66 0.84
C GLU A 188 -4.09 -25.25 0.35
N PRO A 189 -5.25 -24.96 0.99
CA PRO A 189 -6.54 -25.54 0.58
C PRO A 189 -6.95 -25.17 -0.84
N GLN A 190 -6.52 -23.99 -1.26
CA GLN A 190 -6.75 -23.36 -2.54
C GLN A 190 -5.90 -23.99 -3.66
N ILE A 191 -4.71 -24.50 -3.33
CA ILE A 191 -3.80 -25.17 -4.28
C ILE A 191 -4.27 -26.59 -4.60
N TRP A 192 -4.81 -27.30 -3.61
CA TRP A 192 -5.18 -28.72 -3.75
C TRP A 192 -6.65 -28.94 -4.12
N GLY A 193 -7.39 -27.87 -4.42
CA GLY A 193 -8.72 -27.96 -5.03
C GLY A 193 -9.79 -28.57 -4.13
N ILE A 194 -9.74 -28.32 -2.82
CA ILE A 194 -10.74 -28.85 -1.88
C ILE A 194 -12.14 -28.24 -2.15
N ASP A 195 -12.22 -27.06 -2.81
CA ASP A 195 -13.44 -26.36 -3.22
C ASP A 195 -13.52 -26.16 -4.76
N ALA A 196 -13.11 -27.14 -5.56
CA ALA A 196 -12.94 -27.05 -7.03
C ALA A 196 -14.22 -26.81 -7.87
N ASP A 197 -15.38 -26.62 -7.24
CA ASP A 197 -16.66 -26.47 -7.95
C ASP A 197 -16.84 -25.08 -8.61
N ALA A 198 -15.99 -24.10 -8.31
CA ALA A 198 -16.05 -22.75 -8.89
C ALA A 198 -15.24 -22.56 -10.20
N ASP A 199 -14.38 -23.52 -10.57
CA ASP A 199 -13.36 -23.33 -11.63
C ASP A 199 -13.70 -23.99 -12.98
N ALA A 200 -14.90 -24.57 -13.14
CA ALA A 200 -15.30 -25.30 -14.35
C ALA A 200 -15.43 -24.43 -15.62
N ASN A 201 -15.45 -23.10 -15.50
CA ASN A 201 -15.68 -22.18 -16.63
C ASN A 201 -14.39 -21.71 -17.34
N ALA A 202 -13.19 -22.12 -16.89
CA ALA A 202 -11.91 -21.76 -17.53
C ALA A 202 -11.58 -22.58 -18.80
N ALA A 203 -12.55 -23.32 -19.36
CA ALA A 203 -12.37 -24.29 -20.44
C ALA A 203 -12.17 -23.68 -21.85
N HIS A 204 -12.27 -22.35 -22.02
CA HIS A 204 -12.27 -21.72 -23.34
C HIS A 204 -10.99 -20.96 -23.75
N GLU A 205 -9.95 -20.89 -22.91
CA GLU A 205 -8.70 -20.19 -23.25
C GLU A 205 -7.53 -21.14 -23.62
N SER A 206 -6.66 -20.65 -24.52
CA SER A 206 -5.44 -21.35 -24.93
C SER A 206 -4.54 -21.68 -23.72
N ALA A 207 -3.82 -22.80 -23.76
CA ALA A 207 -2.92 -23.22 -22.68
C ALA A 207 -1.87 -22.16 -22.31
N ALA A 208 -1.47 -21.30 -23.27
CA ALA A 208 -0.55 -20.20 -23.03
C ALA A 208 -1.16 -19.09 -22.17
N ALA A 209 -2.45 -18.76 -22.36
CA ALA A 209 -3.12 -17.71 -21.59
C ALA A 209 -3.26 -18.07 -20.11
N ARG A 210 -3.51 -19.36 -19.82
CA ARG A 210 -3.56 -19.91 -18.45
C ARG A 210 -2.25 -19.76 -17.66
N ILE A 211 -1.12 -19.55 -18.33
CA ILE A 211 0.19 -19.36 -17.72
C ILE A 211 0.58 -17.87 -17.74
N LEU A 212 0.35 -17.21 -18.87
CA LEU A 212 0.78 -15.83 -19.10
C LEU A 212 0.05 -14.85 -18.19
N TRP A 213 -1.25 -15.03 -17.94
CA TRP A 213 -2.03 -14.15 -17.07
C TRP A 213 -1.60 -14.21 -15.60
N PRO A 214 -1.46 -15.39 -14.97
CA PRO A 214 -0.86 -15.50 -13.64
C PRO A 214 0.55 -14.88 -13.58
N LEU A 215 1.40 -15.09 -14.58
CA LEU A 215 2.74 -14.46 -14.62
C LEU A 215 2.65 -12.93 -14.72
N CYS A 216 1.74 -12.41 -15.54
CA CYS A 216 1.48 -10.98 -15.67
C CYS A 216 1.00 -10.38 -14.33
N PHE A 217 0.08 -11.06 -13.66
CA PHE A 217 -0.42 -10.69 -12.35
C PHE A 217 0.72 -10.63 -11.31
N ALA A 218 1.56 -11.67 -11.25
CA ALA A 218 2.72 -11.72 -10.37
C ALA A 218 3.72 -10.59 -10.67
N PHE A 219 4.05 -10.39 -11.95
CA PHE A 219 4.97 -9.34 -12.40
C PHE A 219 4.41 -7.94 -12.10
N GLY A 220 3.08 -7.78 -12.06
CA GLY A 220 2.42 -6.56 -11.61
C GLY A 220 2.84 -6.12 -10.20
N PHE A 221 3.31 -7.02 -9.34
CA PHE A 221 3.81 -6.70 -7.99
C PHE A 221 5.29 -6.27 -7.96
N LEU A 222 6.03 -6.38 -9.06
CA LEU A 222 7.40 -5.86 -9.13
C LEU A 222 7.45 -4.31 -9.09
N PRO A 223 6.66 -3.58 -9.91
CA PRO A 223 6.57 -2.12 -9.83
C PRO A 223 6.25 -1.58 -8.43
N ILE A 224 5.32 -2.21 -7.71
CA ILE A 224 4.99 -1.77 -6.33
C ILE A 224 6.14 -2.06 -5.35
N GLY A 225 6.88 -3.15 -5.53
CA GLY A 225 8.10 -3.42 -4.76
C GLY A 225 9.18 -2.35 -4.98
N ILE A 226 9.38 -1.92 -6.23
CA ILE A 226 10.29 -0.81 -6.57
C ILE A 226 9.79 0.49 -5.95
N MET A 227 8.49 0.78 -6.06
CA MET A 227 7.86 1.96 -5.47
C MET A 227 8.08 2.02 -3.95
N ASN A 228 7.85 0.91 -3.23
CA ASN A 228 8.07 0.83 -1.79
C ASN A 228 9.52 1.20 -1.39
N VAL A 229 10.50 0.76 -2.17
CA VAL A 229 11.93 1.05 -1.92
C VAL A 229 12.29 2.50 -2.25
N ILE A 230 11.72 3.06 -3.33
CA ILE A 230 11.85 4.50 -3.63
C ILE A 230 11.25 5.34 -2.49
N CYS A 231 10.08 4.94 -1.99
CA CYS A 231 9.44 5.59 -0.84
C CYS A 231 10.33 5.55 0.39
N GLU A 232 10.89 4.38 0.74
CA GLU A 232 11.84 4.26 1.87
C GLU A 232 13.05 5.20 1.69
N LYS A 233 13.61 5.28 0.47
CA LYS A 233 14.77 6.12 0.17
C LYS A 233 14.51 7.61 0.41
N GLU A 234 13.33 8.09 0.02
CA GLU A 234 13.01 9.52 0.05
C GLU A 234 12.40 9.95 1.38
N LEU A 235 11.49 9.15 1.95
CA LEU A 235 10.82 9.46 3.22
C LEU A 235 11.75 9.39 4.43
N LYS A 236 12.85 8.63 4.34
CA LYS A 236 13.87 8.56 5.40
C LYS A 236 14.95 9.64 5.33
N LYS A 237 14.85 10.58 4.38
CA LYS A 237 15.70 11.78 4.40
C LYS A 237 15.20 12.77 5.46
N GLU A 238 16.09 13.61 5.99
CA GLU A 238 15.78 14.56 7.08
C GLU A 238 14.62 15.53 6.76
N GLU A 239 14.33 15.75 5.47
CA GLU A 239 13.24 16.62 4.99
C GLU A 239 11.96 15.87 4.56
N GLY A 240 11.92 14.54 4.67
CA GLY A 240 10.84 13.72 4.12
C GLY A 240 9.47 14.00 4.76
N GLN A 241 8.51 14.51 3.98
CA GLN A 241 7.11 14.69 4.40
C GLN A 241 6.17 13.74 3.66
N SER A 242 5.60 12.74 4.35
CA SER A 242 4.71 11.73 3.71
C SER A 242 3.51 12.34 2.98
N PHE A 243 2.82 13.33 3.57
CA PHE A 243 1.60 13.89 2.97
C PHE A 243 1.86 14.54 1.60
N GLY A 244 2.83 15.46 1.53
CA GLY A 244 3.21 16.10 0.28
C GLY A 244 3.77 15.08 -0.73
N PHE A 245 4.53 14.10 -0.25
CA PHE A 245 5.11 13.07 -1.11
C PHE A 245 4.05 12.18 -1.78
N ILE A 246 3.06 11.70 -1.00
CA ILE A 246 1.94 10.90 -1.52
C ILE A 246 1.11 11.73 -2.50
N MET A 247 0.73 12.96 -2.12
CA MET A 247 -0.09 13.83 -2.95
C MET A 247 0.51 14.02 -4.34
N TRP A 248 1.79 14.37 -4.43
CA TRP A 248 2.47 14.54 -5.72
C TRP A 248 2.55 13.23 -6.51
N GLY A 249 2.84 12.10 -5.86
CA GLY A 249 2.86 10.82 -6.56
C GLY A 249 1.51 10.41 -7.15
N GLN A 250 0.40 10.71 -6.46
CA GLN A 250 -0.96 10.45 -6.96
C GLN A 250 -1.31 11.34 -8.16
N PHE A 251 -0.90 12.61 -8.15
CA PHE A 251 -1.03 13.48 -9.33
C PHE A 251 -0.28 12.95 -10.56
N TYR A 252 0.97 12.50 -10.36
CA TYR A 252 1.75 11.90 -11.44
C TYR A 252 1.15 10.56 -11.89
N GLN A 253 0.64 9.75 -10.97
CA GLN A 253 -0.08 8.50 -11.29
C GLN A 253 -1.29 8.79 -12.18
N LEU A 254 -2.11 9.79 -11.84
CA LEU A 254 -3.25 10.20 -12.67
C LEU A 254 -2.78 10.61 -14.07
N GLY A 255 -1.72 11.41 -14.16
CA GLY A 255 -1.12 11.80 -15.44
C GLY A 255 -0.69 10.60 -16.28
N TRP A 256 -0.01 9.62 -15.67
CA TRP A 256 0.38 8.38 -16.36
C TRP A 256 -0.81 7.52 -16.76
N MET A 257 -1.85 7.43 -15.94
CA MET A 257 -3.07 6.70 -16.29
C MET A 257 -3.75 7.29 -17.52
N PHE A 258 -3.84 8.63 -17.63
CA PHE A 258 -4.33 9.27 -18.85
C PHE A 258 -3.46 8.96 -20.07
N LEU A 259 -2.13 8.90 -19.91
CA LEU A 259 -1.20 8.54 -21.00
C LEU A 259 -1.30 7.07 -21.40
N LEU A 260 -1.73 6.20 -20.50
CA LEU A 260 -1.86 4.76 -20.70
C LEU A 260 -3.26 4.34 -21.16
N PHE A 261 -4.14 5.26 -21.55
CA PHE A 261 -5.47 4.92 -22.06
C PHE A 261 -5.46 3.94 -23.24
N TRP A 262 -4.38 3.94 -24.02
CA TRP A 262 -4.25 3.06 -25.16
C TRP A 262 -4.12 1.58 -24.79
N THR A 263 -3.80 1.25 -23.53
CA THR A 263 -3.69 -0.14 -23.08
C THR A 263 -5.00 -0.89 -23.20
N ASP A 264 -6.12 -0.17 -23.15
CA ASP A 264 -7.45 -0.77 -23.26
C ASP A 264 -7.82 -1.18 -24.70
N PHE A 265 -7.08 -0.70 -25.71
CA PHE A 265 -7.25 -1.09 -27.11
C PHE A 265 -6.41 -2.30 -27.52
N ILE A 266 -5.55 -2.82 -26.64
CA ILE A 266 -4.64 -3.91 -26.98
C ILE A 266 -5.46 -5.21 -27.12
N PRO A 267 -5.52 -5.85 -28.31
CA PRO A 267 -6.28 -7.07 -28.49
C PRO A 267 -5.78 -8.18 -27.56
N GLY A 268 -6.70 -8.81 -26.83
CA GLY A 268 -6.38 -9.87 -25.88
C GLY A 268 -5.83 -9.38 -24.53
N PHE A 269 -5.54 -8.09 -24.35
CA PHE A 269 -5.18 -7.50 -23.05
C PHE A 269 -6.29 -6.55 -22.56
N GLY A 270 -6.66 -5.59 -23.41
CA GLY A 270 -7.74 -4.64 -23.20
C GLY A 270 -9.14 -5.24 -23.33
N GLU A 271 -10.17 -4.48 -22.93
CA GLU A 271 -11.57 -4.90 -23.03
C GLU A 271 -12.28 -4.35 -24.27
N VAL A 272 -11.70 -3.35 -24.94
CA VAL A 272 -12.39 -2.58 -25.98
C VAL A 272 -11.67 -2.63 -27.32
N ASN A 273 -12.42 -2.91 -28.39
CA ASN A 273 -11.87 -3.02 -29.75
C ASN A 273 -11.98 -1.72 -30.59
N SER A 274 -12.69 -0.70 -30.11
CA SER A 274 -12.93 0.55 -30.85
C SER A 274 -12.98 1.79 -29.96
N ALA A 275 -12.50 2.93 -30.49
CA ALA A 275 -12.50 4.19 -29.75
C ALA A 275 -13.91 4.65 -29.34
N SER A 276 -14.92 4.41 -30.18
CA SER A 276 -16.32 4.77 -29.86
C SER A 276 -16.88 3.96 -28.70
N ALA A 277 -16.57 2.66 -28.64
CA ALA A 277 -16.94 1.81 -27.53
C ALA A 277 -16.26 2.27 -26.23
N PHE A 278 -14.98 2.64 -26.30
CA PHE A 278 -14.23 3.14 -25.15
C PHE A 278 -14.86 4.41 -24.57
N PHE A 279 -15.17 5.39 -25.42
CA PHE A 279 -15.82 6.63 -24.95
C PHE A 279 -17.24 6.37 -24.43
N SER A 280 -17.96 5.37 -24.96
CA SER A 280 -19.26 4.97 -24.44
C SER A 280 -19.14 4.37 -23.04
N SER A 281 -18.22 3.41 -22.84
CA SER A 281 -17.93 2.80 -21.54
C SER A 281 -17.44 3.82 -20.51
N LEU A 282 -16.55 4.73 -20.93
CA LEU A 282 -16.08 5.83 -20.10
C LEU A 282 -17.21 6.76 -19.68
N ARG A 283 -18.06 7.19 -20.62
CA ARG A 283 -19.20 8.04 -20.30
C ARG A 283 -20.19 7.33 -19.38
N ARG A 284 -20.48 6.04 -19.62
CA ARG A 284 -21.43 5.26 -18.85
C ARG A 284 -20.92 5.01 -17.43
N GLY A 285 -19.69 4.54 -17.28
CA GLY A 285 -19.07 4.29 -15.98
C GLY A 285 -18.92 5.56 -15.14
N LEU A 286 -18.53 6.69 -15.75
CA LEU A 286 -18.51 7.98 -15.05
C LEU A 286 -19.92 8.43 -14.66
N THR A 287 -20.91 8.30 -15.55
CA THR A 287 -22.30 8.67 -15.22
C THR A 287 -22.81 7.84 -14.05
N CYS A 288 -22.59 6.53 -14.03
CA CYS A 288 -22.98 5.68 -12.91
C CYS A 288 -22.19 5.96 -11.62
N SER A 289 -20.95 6.46 -11.73
CA SER A 289 -20.12 6.80 -10.57
C SER A 289 -20.53 8.11 -9.89
N TYR A 290 -21.21 9.01 -10.59
CA TYR A 290 -21.55 10.35 -10.10
C TYR A 290 -23.04 10.69 -10.13
N SER A 291 -23.87 9.86 -10.75
CA SER A 291 -25.31 10.09 -10.89
C SER A 291 -26.09 8.84 -10.52
N ASN A 292 -27.22 9.03 -9.84
CA ASN A 292 -28.10 7.94 -9.44
C ASN A 292 -29.10 7.61 -10.56
N VAL A 293 -28.58 7.26 -11.74
CA VAL A 293 -29.40 6.87 -12.89
C VAL A 293 -29.90 5.43 -12.70
N SER A 294 -31.16 5.17 -13.08
CA SER A 294 -31.73 3.82 -13.08
C SER A 294 -30.83 2.86 -13.88
N GLY A 295 -30.43 1.75 -13.25
CA GLY A 295 -29.53 0.75 -13.84
C GLY A 295 -28.06 0.84 -13.41
N CYS A 296 -27.71 1.71 -12.45
CA CYS A 296 -26.36 1.82 -11.89
C CYS A 296 -26.19 1.17 -10.51
N GLN A 297 -27.20 0.41 -10.02
CA GLN A 297 -27.16 -0.45 -8.81
C GLN A 297 -26.37 0.12 -7.59
N ASP A 298 -26.62 1.38 -7.21
CA ASP A 298 -25.95 2.08 -6.10
C ASP A 298 -24.39 2.04 -6.14
N LEU A 299 -23.82 2.10 -7.35
CA LEU A 299 -22.37 2.13 -7.58
C LEU A 299 -21.64 3.22 -6.78
N ILE A 300 -22.31 4.35 -6.53
CA ILE A 300 -21.77 5.47 -5.76
C ILE A 300 -21.36 5.00 -4.36
N GLY A 301 -22.27 4.39 -3.60
CA GLY A 301 -22.00 3.96 -2.23
C GLY A 301 -20.87 2.93 -2.16
N LYS A 302 -20.89 1.95 -3.07
CA LYS A 302 -19.89 0.88 -3.16
C LYS A 302 -18.50 1.43 -3.50
N SER A 303 -18.41 2.38 -4.43
CA SER A 303 -17.14 3.00 -4.84
C SER A 303 -16.51 3.85 -3.73
N TRP A 304 -17.31 4.57 -2.94
CA TRP A 304 -16.78 5.39 -1.83
C TRP A 304 -16.12 4.57 -0.73
N ILE A 305 -16.65 3.39 -0.39
CA ILE A 305 -16.01 2.48 0.59
C ILE A 305 -14.61 2.10 0.09
N PHE A 306 -14.50 1.78 -1.20
CA PHE A 306 -13.22 1.48 -1.83
C PHE A 306 -12.27 2.69 -1.83
N PHE A 307 -12.73 3.88 -2.21
CA PHE A 307 -11.89 5.09 -2.24
C PHE A 307 -11.37 5.48 -0.85
N VAL A 308 -12.21 5.37 0.18
CA VAL A 308 -11.81 5.62 1.57
C VAL A 308 -10.77 4.58 2.01
N GLY A 309 -11.00 3.29 1.72
CA GLY A 309 -10.08 2.21 2.08
C GLY A 309 -8.73 2.35 1.40
N TYR A 310 -8.74 2.67 0.10
CA TYR A 310 -7.53 2.89 -0.67
C TYR A 310 -6.74 4.11 -0.16
N THR A 311 -7.43 5.23 0.12
CA THR A 311 -6.79 6.47 0.59
C THR A 311 -6.11 6.25 1.94
N PHE A 312 -6.84 5.69 2.92
CA PHE A 312 -6.27 5.43 4.24
C PHE A 312 -5.23 4.30 4.20
N GLY A 313 -5.45 3.25 3.39
CA GLY A 313 -4.50 2.17 3.20
C GLY A 313 -3.15 2.66 2.72
N ASN A 314 -3.13 3.51 1.68
CA ASN A 314 -1.91 4.15 1.20
C ASN A 314 -1.35 5.14 2.22
N LEU A 315 -2.16 5.99 2.84
CA LEU A 315 -1.68 6.92 3.86
C LEU A 315 -0.90 6.20 4.97
N PHE A 316 -1.52 5.17 5.56
CA PHE A 316 -0.89 4.43 6.65
C PHE A 316 0.32 3.61 6.19
N GLN A 317 0.35 3.14 4.93
CA GLN A 317 1.52 2.46 4.38
C GLN A 317 2.73 3.41 4.33
N TYR A 318 2.54 4.63 3.85
CA TYR A 318 3.63 5.60 3.74
C TYR A 318 4.08 6.10 5.12
N LEU A 319 3.13 6.35 6.03
CA LEU A 319 3.45 6.67 7.43
C LEU A 319 4.23 5.53 8.10
N LEU A 320 3.87 4.26 7.82
CA LEU A 320 4.60 3.10 8.32
C LEU A 320 6.02 3.03 7.76
N ILE A 321 6.21 3.27 6.46
CA ILE A 321 7.53 3.32 5.82
C ILE A 321 8.38 4.47 6.39
N GLN A 322 7.78 5.65 6.63
CA GLN A 322 8.46 6.82 7.17
C GLN A 322 8.89 6.62 8.63
N TYR A 323 7.95 6.18 9.49
CA TYR A 323 8.15 6.17 10.94
C TYR A 323 8.65 4.85 11.52
N ALA A 324 8.54 3.75 10.77
CA ALA A 324 9.06 2.43 11.18
C ALA A 324 10.33 2.06 10.40
N GLU A 325 10.65 0.76 10.35
CA GLU A 325 11.93 0.28 9.80
C GLU A 325 12.08 0.49 8.27
N GLY A 326 10.99 0.68 7.54
CA GLY A 326 11.00 0.95 6.10
C GLY A 326 10.08 0.02 5.31
N ALA A 327 10.42 -0.21 4.04
CA ALA A 327 9.58 -0.91 3.06
C ALA A 327 9.30 -2.37 3.43
N VAL A 328 10.30 -3.08 3.96
CA VAL A 328 10.18 -4.52 4.29
C VAL A 328 9.16 -4.74 5.41
N TYR A 329 9.20 -3.92 6.46
CA TYR A 329 8.22 -4.05 7.55
C TYR A 329 6.80 -3.79 7.05
N ALA A 330 6.62 -2.80 6.16
CA ALA A 330 5.31 -2.50 5.59
C ALA A 330 4.74 -3.68 4.80
N VAL A 331 5.52 -4.33 3.94
CA VAL A 331 5.03 -5.50 3.18
C VAL A 331 4.83 -6.74 4.06
N VAL A 332 5.62 -6.89 5.13
CA VAL A 332 5.42 -7.95 6.13
C VAL A 332 4.12 -7.75 6.91
N VAL A 333 3.77 -6.51 7.25
CA VAL A 333 2.46 -6.18 7.85
C VAL A 333 1.32 -6.44 6.87
N GLN A 334 1.49 -6.07 5.60
CA GLN A 334 0.50 -6.27 4.55
C GLN A 334 0.23 -7.75 4.23
N ALA A 335 1.13 -8.67 4.58
CA ALA A 335 0.90 -10.11 4.48
C ALA A 335 -0.38 -10.58 5.19
N MET A 336 -0.81 -9.88 6.25
CA MET A 336 -2.04 -10.24 6.98
C MET A 336 -3.32 -9.93 6.21
N ILE A 337 -3.27 -9.06 5.19
CA ILE A 337 -4.47 -8.57 4.50
C ILE A 337 -5.20 -9.73 3.81
N ALA A 338 -4.52 -10.54 3.01
CA ALA A 338 -5.17 -11.61 2.25
C ALA A 338 -5.88 -12.64 3.15
N PRO A 339 -5.24 -13.19 4.21
CA PRO A 339 -5.93 -14.07 5.15
C PRO A 339 -7.11 -13.41 5.86
N LEU A 340 -7.02 -12.13 6.23
CA LEU A 340 -8.12 -11.42 6.89
C LEU A 340 -9.29 -11.17 5.94
N VAL A 341 -9.02 -10.91 4.66
CA VAL A 341 -10.06 -10.83 3.61
C VAL A 341 -10.74 -12.19 3.44
N THR A 342 -9.99 -13.30 3.43
CA THR A 342 -10.57 -14.65 3.38
C THR A 342 -11.45 -14.93 4.60
N VAL A 343 -11.02 -14.57 5.81
CA VAL A 343 -11.84 -14.69 7.02
C VAL A 343 -13.09 -13.83 6.92
N PHE A 344 -13.00 -12.61 6.38
CA PHE A 344 -14.15 -11.75 6.16
C PHE A 344 -15.18 -12.44 5.26
N TRP A 345 -14.76 -12.98 4.11
CA TRP A 345 -15.64 -13.67 3.18
C TRP A 345 -16.16 -15.03 3.68
N ALA A 346 -15.45 -15.67 4.61
CA ALA A 346 -15.95 -16.87 5.29
C ALA A 346 -17.10 -16.56 6.26
N VAL A 347 -17.20 -15.32 6.73
CA VAL A 347 -18.19 -14.88 7.73
C VAL A 347 -19.35 -14.11 7.08
N PHE A 348 -19.04 -13.33 6.05
CA PHE A 348 -19.97 -12.48 5.34
C PHE A 348 -20.13 -12.90 3.90
N GLN A 349 -21.38 -13.00 3.44
CA GLN A 349 -21.71 -13.16 2.03
C GLN A 349 -22.32 -11.87 1.51
N TYR A 350 -21.92 -11.46 0.31
CA TYR A 350 -22.47 -10.28 -0.35
C TYR A 350 -23.52 -10.72 -1.37
N GLU A 351 -24.77 -10.30 -1.16
CA GLU A 351 -25.87 -10.61 -2.06
C GLU A 351 -26.04 -9.46 -3.06
N ASN A 352 -25.71 -9.72 -4.33
CA ASN A 352 -25.69 -8.69 -5.39
C ASN A 352 -27.05 -8.02 -5.61
N GLU A 353 -28.15 -8.77 -5.47
CA GLU A 353 -29.51 -8.29 -5.73
C GLU A 353 -30.02 -7.31 -4.66
N SER A 354 -29.70 -7.55 -3.39
CA SER A 354 -30.10 -6.67 -2.29
C SER A 354 -29.06 -5.62 -1.94
N GLY A 355 -27.79 -5.81 -2.36
CA GLY A 355 -26.68 -4.90 -2.06
C GLY A 355 -26.27 -4.92 -0.59
N VAL A 356 -26.66 -5.95 0.18
CA VAL A 356 -26.42 -6.03 1.63
C VAL A 356 -25.49 -7.19 1.97
N PHE A 357 -24.59 -6.96 2.94
CA PHE A 357 -23.82 -8.03 3.57
C PHE A 357 -24.71 -8.85 4.49
N ARG A 358 -24.86 -10.14 4.19
CA ARG A 358 -25.54 -11.07 5.07
C ARG A 358 -24.52 -11.81 5.92
N TRP A 359 -24.79 -11.87 7.22
CA TRP A 359 -24.06 -12.73 8.13
C TRP A 359 -24.44 -14.18 7.85
N HIS A 360 -23.54 -14.92 7.22
CA HIS A 360 -23.75 -16.33 6.89
C HIS A 360 -22.41 -17.06 7.00
N PRO A 361 -22.00 -17.43 8.23
CA PRO A 361 -20.70 -18.00 8.46
C PRO A 361 -20.60 -19.42 7.88
N THR A 362 -19.74 -19.59 6.88
CA THR A 362 -19.39 -20.88 6.28
C THR A 362 -17.98 -21.25 6.69
N PHE A 363 -17.88 -22.16 7.66
CA PHE A 363 -16.59 -22.66 8.14
C PHE A 363 -16.17 -23.88 7.34
N ASN A 364 -15.30 -23.64 6.37
CA ASN A 364 -14.75 -24.66 5.49
C ASN A 364 -13.36 -25.07 5.99
N THR A 365 -12.80 -26.15 5.44
CA THR A 365 -11.39 -26.51 5.63
C THR A 365 -10.48 -25.30 5.34
N THR A 366 -10.80 -24.54 4.29
CA THR A 366 -10.11 -23.29 3.92
C THR A 366 -10.03 -22.26 5.04
N THR A 367 -11.12 -22.08 5.79
CA THR A 367 -11.17 -21.17 6.94
C THR A 367 -10.25 -21.64 8.07
N GLY A 368 -10.19 -22.95 8.33
CA GLY A 368 -9.31 -23.55 9.33
C GLY A 368 -7.82 -23.30 9.05
N PHE A 369 -7.38 -23.56 7.82
CA PHE A 369 -6.00 -23.28 7.39
C PHE A 369 -5.67 -21.79 7.40
N THR A 370 -6.63 -20.93 7.04
CA THR A 370 -6.47 -19.47 7.11
C THR A 370 -6.24 -19.00 8.55
N ILE A 371 -7.02 -19.50 9.52
CA ILE A 371 -6.84 -19.20 10.94
C ILE A 371 -5.49 -19.73 11.45
N ALA A 372 -5.12 -20.96 11.09
CA ALA A 372 -3.83 -21.55 11.47
C ALA A 372 -2.64 -20.72 10.95
N GLY A 373 -2.69 -20.27 9.69
CA GLY A 373 -1.66 -19.41 9.13
C GLY A 373 -1.64 -18.02 9.77
N LEU A 374 -2.79 -17.41 10.09
CA LEU A 374 -2.85 -16.15 10.85
C LEU A 374 -2.20 -16.27 12.24
N CYS A 375 -2.41 -17.39 12.93
CA CYS A 375 -1.77 -17.69 14.22
C CYS A 375 -0.24 -17.78 14.12
N ILE A 376 0.33 -17.97 12.92
CA ILE A 376 1.78 -17.96 12.66
C ILE A 376 2.24 -16.56 12.21
N ILE A 377 1.49 -15.93 11.29
CA ILE A 377 1.82 -14.61 10.74
C ILE A 377 1.86 -13.54 11.83
N ILE A 378 0.85 -13.49 12.70
CA ILE A 378 0.73 -12.43 13.72
C ILE A 378 1.95 -12.42 14.67
N PRO A 379 2.35 -13.56 15.30
CA PRO A 379 3.59 -13.61 16.07
C PRO A 379 4.83 -13.25 15.24
N GLY A 380 4.91 -13.68 13.98
CA GLY A 380 6.02 -13.32 13.08
C GLY A 380 6.15 -11.81 12.87
N VAL A 381 5.05 -11.11 12.65
CA VAL A 381 5.01 -9.65 12.49
C VAL A 381 5.38 -8.93 13.79
N VAL A 382 4.86 -9.39 14.93
CA VAL A 382 5.18 -8.82 16.26
C VAL A 382 6.66 -8.99 16.58
N LEU A 383 7.19 -10.20 16.34
CA LEU A 383 8.60 -10.51 16.58
C LEU A 383 9.52 -9.72 15.65
N TYR A 384 9.13 -9.54 14.39
CA TYR A 384 9.83 -8.66 13.45
C TYR A 384 9.93 -7.23 13.99
N ASN A 385 8.81 -6.65 14.46
CA ASN A 385 8.80 -5.30 15.03
C ASN A 385 9.66 -5.20 16.31
N TYR A 386 9.65 -6.24 17.14
CA TYR A 386 10.49 -6.32 18.33
C TYR A 386 11.98 -6.28 17.98
N PHE A 387 12.44 -7.16 17.08
CA PHE A 387 13.85 -7.18 16.65
C PHE A 387 14.27 -5.89 15.95
N SER A 388 13.38 -5.32 15.15
CA SER A 388 13.60 -4.02 14.51
C SER A 388 13.83 -2.89 15.53
N SER A 389 12.99 -2.85 16.56
CA SER A 389 13.12 -1.87 17.63
C SER A 389 14.40 -2.07 18.43
N LYS A 390 14.79 -3.32 18.68
CA LYS A 390 16.02 -3.67 19.40
C LYS A 390 17.27 -3.19 18.66
N GLU A 391 17.38 -3.52 17.37
CA GLU A 391 18.51 -3.10 16.53
C GLU A 391 18.62 -1.58 16.40
N THR A 392 17.48 -0.88 16.35
CA THR A 392 17.46 0.59 16.29
C THR A 392 18.06 1.18 17.58
N LYS A 393 17.64 0.67 18.76
CA LYS A 393 18.18 1.11 20.05
C LYS A 393 19.68 0.85 20.16
N GLU A 394 20.12 -0.36 19.81
CA GLU A 394 21.55 -0.72 19.84
C GLU A 394 22.41 0.15 18.91
N THR A 395 21.86 0.62 17.78
CA THR A 395 22.57 1.50 16.85
C THR A 395 22.67 2.92 17.42
N THR A 396 21.59 3.44 17.97
CA THR A 396 21.57 4.76 18.63
C THR A 396 22.51 4.82 19.83
N ASP A 397 22.54 3.76 20.64
CA ASP A 397 23.43 3.70 21.81
C ASP A 397 24.91 3.70 21.39
N LYS A 398 25.26 3.00 20.30
CA LYS A 398 26.62 3.01 19.73
C LYS A 398 27.01 4.39 19.19
N GLU A 399 26.13 5.06 18.45
CA GLU A 399 26.38 6.42 17.95
C GLU A 399 26.59 7.40 19.10
N LEU A 400 25.76 7.32 20.15
CA LEU A 400 25.89 8.16 21.33
C LEU A 400 27.25 7.95 22.03
N GLN A 401 27.69 6.70 22.15
CA GLN A 401 29.01 6.39 22.72
C GLN A 401 30.16 6.94 21.88
N ILE A 402 30.08 6.88 20.56
CA ILE A 402 31.10 7.45 19.66
C ILE A 402 31.16 8.98 19.84
N THR A 403 30.01 9.67 19.84
CA THR A 403 29.98 11.13 20.01
C THR A 403 30.54 11.56 21.37
N ILE A 404 30.23 10.81 22.44
CA ILE A 404 30.80 11.07 23.77
C ILE A 404 32.32 10.91 23.75
N ASN A 405 32.83 9.83 23.15
CA ASN A 405 34.27 9.56 23.07
C ASN A 405 35.04 10.55 22.17
N GLU A 406 34.41 11.15 21.16
CA GLU A 406 35.03 12.20 20.33
C GLU A 406 35.04 13.57 21.03
N SER A 407 34.19 13.76 22.04
CA SER A 407 34.06 15.02 22.80
C SER A 407 34.88 15.07 24.09
N ALA A 408 35.43 13.93 24.52
CA ALA A 408 36.29 13.76 25.69
C ALA A 408 37.75 13.68 25.26
#